data_AF-A0A849DGF4-F1
#
_entry.id   AF-A0A849DGF4-F1
#
_cell.length_a   1.000
_cell.length_b   1.000
_cell.length_c   1.000
_cell.angle_alpha   90.00
_cell.angle_beta   90.00
_cell.angle_gamma   90.00
#
_symmetry.space_group_name_H-M   'P 1'
#
loop_
_entity.id
_entity.type
_entity.pdbx_description
1 polymer ?
#
loop_
_entity_poly.entity_id
_entity_poly.type
_entity_poly.pdbx_seq_one_letter_code
_entity_poly.pdbx_strand_id
1 'polypeptide(L)'
;MINYLRRRFRGLRRRTGGDSGRVTAFAVVFCVALLAVAGLVLDGGLALSAKVQALDQAQAAARQGAQQLDLVSYRSTGIARLDPNRAAEAAQTWLTNAGLDGEA
;
A
#
# COMPACT_ATOMS: atom_id res chain seq x y z
N MET A 1 4.10 -0.54 74.99
CA MET A 1 5.10 -1.19 74.12
C MET A 1 4.58 -1.25 72.67
N ILE A 2 4.41 -0.09 72.01
CA ILE A 2 3.87 -0.01 70.64
C ILE A 2 4.53 1.19 69.96
N ASN A 3 5.67 1.02 69.27
CA ASN A 3 6.15 1.99 68.27
C ASN A 3 7.40 1.50 67.48
N TYR A 4 7.28 0.40 66.74
CA TYR A 4 8.30 0.00 65.74
C TYR A 4 7.79 0.01 64.28
N LEU A 5 6.53 0.35 64.04
CA LEU A 5 5.90 0.27 62.70
C LEU A 5 5.83 1.60 61.93
N ARG A 6 6.84 2.47 62.04
CA ARG A 6 6.89 3.72 61.26
C ARG A 6 8.21 3.99 60.54
N ARG A 7 9.02 2.96 60.27
CA ARG A 7 10.30 3.12 59.54
C ARG A 7 10.47 2.21 58.30
N ARG A 8 9.38 1.75 57.67
CA ARG A 8 9.49 0.91 56.45
C ARG A 8 9.29 1.65 55.11
N PHE A 9 8.69 2.84 55.09
CA PHE A 9 8.25 3.48 53.82
C PHE A 9 8.92 4.81 53.45
N ARG A 10 10.17 5.05 53.87
CA ARG A 10 10.94 6.24 53.42
C ARG A 10 12.21 5.92 52.63
N GLY A 11 12.41 4.66 52.24
CA GLY A 11 13.66 4.21 51.58
C GLY A 11 13.60 4.04 50.06
N LEU A 12 12.43 3.93 49.42
CA LEU A 12 12.36 3.57 48.00
C LEU A 12 12.40 4.73 47.00
N ARG A 13 12.45 5.99 47.46
CA ARG A 13 12.33 7.16 46.55
C ARG A 13 13.66 7.84 46.21
N ARG A 14 14.79 7.14 46.27
CA ARG A 14 16.12 7.72 45.95
C ARG A 14 17.13 6.74 45.34
N ARG A 15 16.73 5.83 44.43
CA ARG A 15 17.69 4.96 43.69
C ARG A 15 17.39 4.67 42.21
N THR A 16 16.66 5.55 41.51
CA THR A 16 16.47 5.43 40.03
C THR A 16 16.86 6.71 39.26
N GLY A 17 17.56 7.65 39.90
CA GLY A 17 17.74 9.02 39.38
C GLY A 17 18.90 9.27 38.40
N GLY A 18 19.61 8.26 37.91
CA GLY A 18 20.82 8.45 37.08
C GLY A 18 20.72 7.91 35.66
N ASP A 19 20.40 6.62 35.52
CA ASP A 19 20.40 5.93 34.22
C ASP A 19 19.00 5.74 33.61
N SER A 20 17.96 5.64 34.43
CA SER A 20 16.58 5.45 33.94
C SER A 20 16.15 6.61 33.05
N GLY A 21 16.49 7.85 33.39
CA GLY A 21 16.13 9.02 32.57
C GLY A 21 16.77 9.01 31.18
N ARG A 22 18.01 8.53 31.05
CA ARG A 22 18.71 8.46 29.76
C ARG A 22 18.21 7.30 28.90
N VAL A 23 18.02 6.12 29.50
CA VAL A 23 17.47 4.95 28.80
C VAL A 23 16.04 5.20 28.35
N THR A 24 15.21 5.84 29.17
CA THR A 24 13.84 6.22 28.77
C THR A 24 13.86 7.29 27.68
N ALA A 25 14.71 8.32 27.76
CA ALA A 25 14.82 9.31 26.69
C ALA A 25 15.27 8.68 25.35
N PHE A 26 16.26 7.79 25.39
CA PHE A 26 16.69 7.03 24.22
C PHE A 26 15.55 6.17 23.64
N ALA A 27 14.85 5.42 24.50
CA ALA A 27 13.75 4.56 24.09
C ALA A 27 12.60 5.33 23.45
N VAL A 28 12.28 6.53 23.94
CA VAL A 28 11.26 7.40 23.36
C VAL A 28 11.67 7.86 21.97
N VAL A 29 12.89 8.38 21.80
CA VAL A 29 13.40 8.80 20.48
C VAL A 29 13.42 7.62 19.52
N PHE A 30 13.83 6.44 19.98
CA PHE A 30 13.85 5.23 19.18
C PHE A 30 12.43 4.77 18.79
N CYS A 31 11.47 4.79 19.72
CA CYS A 31 10.06 4.52 19.40
C CYS A 31 9.52 5.50 18.35
N VAL A 32 9.81 6.79 18.47
CA VAL A 32 9.40 7.79 17.48
C VAL A 32 10.03 7.49 16.12
N ALA A 33 11.30 7.12 16.06
CA ALA A 33 11.97 6.71 14.83
C ALA A 33 11.30 5.46 14.20
N LEU A 34 10.98 4.45 15.00
CA LEU A 34 10.28 3.25 14.54
C LEU A 34 8.87 3.57 14.01
N LEU A 35 8.13 4.43 14.70
CA LEU A 35 6.80 4.88 14.25
C LEU A 35 6.89 5.67 12.94
N ALA A 36 7.92 6.51 12.78
CA ALA A 36 8.15 7.24 11.54
C ALA A 36 8.46 6.29 10.37
N VAL A 37 9.33 5.29 10.59
CA VAL A 37 9.62 4.26 9.56
C VAL A 37 8.38 3.42 9.25
N ALA A 38 7.60 3.01 10.27
CA ALA A 38 6.36 2.28 10.07
C ALA A 38 5.37 3.09 9.23
N GLY A 39 5.23 4.38 9.50
CA GLY A 39 4.41 5.29 8.70
C GLY A 39 4.87 5.35 7.24
N LEU A 40 6.19 5.48 7.01
CA LEU A 40 6.75 5.51 5.65
C LEU A 40 6.52 4.19 4.89
N VAL A 41 6.65 3.04 5.56
CA VAL A 41 6.40 1.73 4.96
C VAL A 41 4.93 1.57 4.59
N LEU A 42 4.01 1.99 5.47
CA LEU A 42 2.58 1.94 5.18
C LEU A 42 2.22 2.84 4.00
N ASP A 43 2.71 4.08 4.00
CA ASP A 43 2.48 5.04 2.92
C ASP A 43 3.03 4.54 1.57
N GLY A 44 4.29 4.10 1.56
CA GLY A 44 4.92 3.53 0.37
C GLY A 44 4.23 2.25 -0.12
N GLY A 45 3.75 1.41 0.80
CA GLY A 45 2.99 0.20 0.47
C GLY A 45 1.64 0.50 -0.19
N LEU A 46 0.91 1.49 0.33
CA LEU A 46 -0.36 1.93 -0.26
C LEU A 46 -0.16 2.55 -1.65
N ALA A 47 0.83 3.43 -1.80
CA ALA A 47 1.17 4.04 -3.08
C ALA A 47 1.56 2.98 -4.13
N LEU A 48 2.38 2.00 -3.75
CA LEU A 48 2.75 0.90 -4.65
C LEU A 48 1.56 0.02 -5.01
N SER A 49 0.69 -0.30 -4.04
CA SER A 49 -0.51 -1.11 -4.29
C SER A 49 -1.46 -0.41 -5.26
N ALA A 50 -1.71 0.89 -5.09
CA ALA A 50 -2.54 1.66 -6.00
C ALA A 50 -1.97 1.67 -7.44
N LYS A 51 -0.64 1.82 -7.57
CA LYS A 51 0.03 1.76 -8.87
C LYS A 51 -0.15 0.39 -9.54
N VAL A 52 0.02 -0.70 -8.81
CA VAL A 52 -0.14 -2.06 -9.36
C VAL A 52 -1.57 -2.28 -9.83
N GLN A 53 -2.57 -1.86 -9.05
CA GLN A 53 -3.98 -1.98 -9.45
C GLN A 53 -4.30 -1.23 -10.75
N ALA A 54 -3.80 0.00 -10.91
CA ALA A 54 -3.98 0.76 -12.15
C ALA A 54 -3.34 0.08 -13.36
N LEU A 55 -2.16 -0.53 -13.19
CA LEU A 55 -1.49 -1.28 -14.26
C LEU A 55 -2.25 -2.55 -14.64
N ASP A 56 -2.77 -3.29 -13.66
CA ASP A 56 -3.55 -4.50 -13.90
C ASP A 56 -4.83 -4.19 -14.70
N GLN A 57 -5.49 -3.07 -14.36
CA GLN A 57 -6.66 -2.56 -15.10
C GLN A 57 -6.30 -2.20 -16.54
N ALA A 58 -5.20 -1.45 -16.75
CA ALA A 58 -4.72 -1.10 -18.08
C ALA A 58 -4.37 -2.36 -18.91
N GLN A 59 -3.72 -3.35 -18.31
CA GLN A 59 -3.42 -4.61 -18.98
C GLN A 59 -4.67 -5.44 -19.29
N ALA A 60 -5.70 -5.39 -18.44
CA ALA A 60 -6.98 -6.04 -18.72
C ALA A 60 -7.70 -5.38 -19.90
N ALA A 61 -7.75 -4.05 -19.93
CA ALA A 61 -8.29 -3.28 -21.05
C ALA A 61 -7.53 -3.55 -22.35
N ALA A 62 -6.19 -3.54 -22.32
CA ALA A 62 -5.35 -3.85 -23.47
C ALA A 62 -5.58 -5.28 -23.99
N ARG A 63 -5.72 -6.26 -23.09
CA ARG A 63 -6.05 -7.65 -23.47
C ARG A 63 -7.44 -7.75 -24.10
N GLN A 64 -8.44 -7.02 -23.61
CA GLN A 64 -9.76 -6.96 -24.26
C GLN A 64 -9.69 -6.31 -25.65
N GLY A 65 -8.92 -5.23 -25.81
CA GLY A 65 -8.69 -4.62 -27.13
C GLY A 65 -8.00 -5.58 -28.09
N ALA A 66 -6.98 -6.31 -27.63
CA ALA A 66 -6.28 -7.32 -28.43
C ALA A 66 -7.15 -8.52 -28.83
N GLN A 67 -8.28 -8.76 -28.15
CA GLN A 67 -9.24 -9.79 -28.52
C GLN A 67 -10.15 -9.39 -29.69
N GLN A 68 -10.17 -8.11 -30.09
CA GLN A 68 -10.92 -7.62 -31.26
C GLN A 68 -10.20 -7.93 -32.58
N LEU A 69 -9.77 -9.18 -32.72
CA LEU A 69 -9.22 -9.71 -33.95
C LEU A 69 -10.34 -9.79 -35.00
N ASP A 70 -10.05 -9.44 -36.25
CA ASP A 70 -10.97 -9.65 -37.35
C ASP A 70 -11.02 -11.14 -37.71
N LEU A 71 -11.92 -11.87 -37.05
CA LEU A 71 -12.12 -13.31 -37.29
C LEU A 71 -12.61 -13.60 -38.72
N VAL A 72 -13.22 -12.64 -39.42
CA VAL A 72 -13.72 -12.83 -40.79
C VAL A 72 -12.55 -12.78 -41.78
N SER A 73 -11.65 -11.82 -41.62
CA SER A 73 -10.43 -11.72 -42.41
C SER A 73 -9.44 -12.83 -42.06
N TYR A 74 -9.31 -13.20 -40.78
CA TYR A 74 -8.47 -14.32 -40.35
C TYR A 74 -8.92 -15.67 -40.96
N ARG A 75 -10.23 -15.96 -40.97
CA ARG A 75 -10.74 -17.22 -41.55
C ARG A 75 -10.69 -17.26 -43.08
N SER A 76 -10.71 -16.11 -43.75
CA SER A 76 -10.73 -16.05 -45.22
C SER A 76 -9.36 -15.89 -45.85
N THR A 77 -8.43 -15.18 -45.19
CA THR A 77 -7.08 -14.89 -45.71
C THR A 77 -5.95 -15.50 -44.91
N GLY A 78 -6.22 -16.03 -43.70
CA GLY A 78 -5.20 -16.50 -42.77
C GLY A 78 -4.43 -15.38 -42.05
N ILE A 79 -4.76 -14.12 -42.33
CA ILE A 79 -4.05 -12.95 -41.79
C ILE A 79 -4.75 -12.47 -40.52
N ALA A 80 -4.06 -12.56 -39.39
CA ALA A 80 -4.51 -12.02 -38.11
C ALA A 80 -4.37 -10.50 -38.14
N ARG A 81 -5.48 -9.78 -38.34
CA ARG A 81 -5.51 -8.32 -38.37
C ARG A 81 -6.46 -7.80 -37.29
N LEU A 82 -6.00 -6.86 -36.49
CA LEU A 82 -6.82 -6.18 -35.48
C LEU A 82 -7.61 -5.06 -36.14
N ASP A 83 -8.87 -4.85 -35.74
CA ASP A 83 -9.61 -3.64 -36.08
C ASP A 83 -9.33 -2.58 -34.98
N PRO A 84 -8.52 -1.54 -35.27
CA PRO A 84 -8.09 -0.60 -34.24
C PRO A 84 -9.23 0.24 -33.67
N ASN A 85 -10.29 0.52 -34.44
CA ASN A 85 -11.44 1.27 -33.95
C ASN A 85 -12.26 0.42 -32.97
N ARG A 86 -12.51 -0.85 -33.33
CA ARG A 86 -13.20 -1.79 -32.42
C ARG A 86 -12.40 -2.11 -31.17
N ALA A 87 -11.08 -2.22 -31.30
CA ALA A 87 -10.20 -2.44 -30.16
C ALA A 87 -10.25 -1.28 -29.16
N ALA A 88 -10.23 -0.02 -29.66
CA ALA A 88 -10.34 1.17 -28.82
C ALA A 88 -11.72 1.27 -28.15
N GLU A 89 -12.81 1.03 -28.89
CA GLU A 89 -14.17 1.00 -28.34
C GLU A 89 -14.34 -0.05 -27.24
N ALA A 90 -13.79 -1.26 -27.45
CA ALA A 90 -13.84 -2.33 -26.47
C ALA A 90 -13.05 -1.99 -25.19
N ALA A 91 -11.88 -1.37 -25.33
CA ALA A 91 -11.08 -0.91 -24.20
C ALA A 91 -11.81 0.18 -23.39
N GLN A 92 -12.39 1.17 -24.07
CA GLN A 92 -13.18 2.23 -23.42
C GLN A 92 -14.45 1.69 -22.75
N THR A 93 -15.14 0.74 -23.38
CA THR A 93 -16.32 0.09 -22.80
C THR A 93 -15.97 -0.67 -21.53
N TRP A 94 -14.82 -1.37 -21.49
CA TRP A 94 -14.36 -2.07 -20.30
C TRP A 94 -14.02 -1.10 -19.16
N LEU A 95 -13.33 0.01 -19.46
CA LEU A 95 -13.02 1.06 -18.47
C LEU A 95 -14.30 1.69 -17.89
N THR A 96 -15.28 1.98 -18.76
CA THR A 96 -16.60 2.51 -18.36
C THR A 96 -17.35 1.53 -17.44
N ASN A 97 -17.37 0.23 -17.79
CA ASN A 97 -18.01 -0.81 -16.98
C ASN A 97 -17.29 -1.06 -15.65
N ALA A 98 -15.98 -0.84 -15.60
CA ALA A 98 -15.18 -0.90 -14.39
C ALA A 98 -15.35 0.35 -13.49
N GLY A 99 -16.05 1.39 -13.97
CA GLY A 99 -16.23 2.65 -13.26
C GLY A 99 -14.95 3.48 -13.14
N LEU A 100 -14.02 3.33 -14.10
CA LEU A 100 -12.72 3.97 -14.12
C LEU A 100 -12.67 5.02 -15.24
N ASP A 101 -12.15 6.20 -14.93
CA ASP A 101 -11.84 7.21 -15.93
C ASP A 101 -10.46 6.89 -16.56
N GLY A 102 -10.41 6.64 -17.87
CA GLY A 102 -9.17 6.35 -18.59
C GLY A 102 -9.33 6.49 -20.12
N GLU A 103 -8.28 6.93 -20.80
CA GLU A 103 -8.19 7.03 -22.26
C GLU A 103 -7.38 5.85 -22.84
N ALA A 104 -7.72 5.44 -24.07
CA ALA A 104 -7.11 4.31 -24.78
C ALA A 104 -5.86 4.75 -25.57
#